data_AF-A0A806CN64-F1
#
_entry.id   AF-A0A806CN64-F1
#
_cell.length_a   1.000
_cell.length_b   1.000
_cell.length_c   1.000
_cell.angle_alpha   90.00
_cell.angle_beta   90.00
_cell.angle_gamma   90.00
#
_symmetry.space_group_name_H-M   'P 1'
#
loop_
_entity.id
_entity.type
_entity.pdbx_description
1 polymer ?
#
loop_
_entity_poly.entity_id
_entity_poly.type
_entity_poly.pdbx_seq_one_letter_code
_entity_poly.pdbx_strand_id
1 'polypeptide(L)'
;MKSDINNKIQRMKILYEIKQKELYKYDGFKSFKQFIKSYVIARSQAYMYLKIYEKVLEGFISIEKVKEMGFVAAYKNILKNNSSYVYKENMIEENIVEDGDSQNISIKILIKDKEVYDFCKKDTKRISFILGGLIKVLLN
;
A
#
# COMPACT_ATOMS: atom_id res chain seq x y z
N MET A 1 -10.10 9.81 -26.73
CA MET A 1 -10.13 8.51 -26.00
C MET A 1 -8.80 7.75 -26.02
N LYS A 2 -8.33 7.16 -27.14
CA LYS A 2 -7.00 6.49 -27.18
C LYS A 2 -5.83 7.47 -26.95
N SER A 3 -5.97 8.72 -27.40
CA SER A 3 -5.02 9.81 -27.13
C SER A 3 -4.90 10.14 -25.64
N ASP A 4 -6.03 10.19 -24.92
CA ASP A 4 -6.06 10.61 -23.51
C ASP A 4 -5.37 9.63 -22.58
N ILE A 5 -5.55 8.33 -22.82
CA ILE A 5 -4.91 7.31 -21.98
C ILE A 5 -3.40 7.25 -22.25
N ASN A 6 -2.97 7.38 -23.51
CA ASN A 6 -1.56 7.47 -23.85
C ASN A 6 -0.92 8.73 -23.24
N ASN A 7 -1.62 9.87 -23.26
CA ASN A 7 -1.17 11.10 -22.59
C ASN A 7 -0.99 10.90 -21.07
N LYS A 8 -1.91 10.17 -20.41
CA LYS A 8 -1.77 9.84 -18.98
C LYS A 8 -0.57 8.93 -18.72
N ILE A 9 -0.32 7.96 -19.58
CA ILE A 9 0.87 7.08 -19.48
C ILE A 9 2.15 7.89 -19.64
N GLN A 10 2.22 8.81 -20.62
CA GLN A 10 3.40 9.66 -20.79
C GLN A 10 3.62 10.57 -19.58
N ARG A 11 2.56 11.20 -19.06
CA ARG A 11 2.64 11.99 -17.82
C ARG A 11 3.15 11.16 -16.65
N MET A 12 2.70 9.92 -16.50
CA MET A 12 3.18 9.02 -15.46
C MET A 12 4.69 8.75 -15.57
N LYS A 13 5.20 8.49 -16.78
CA LYS A 13 6.64 8.29 -17.05
C LYS A 13 7.46 9.55 -16.71
N ILE A 14 7.05 10.69 -17.24
CA ILE A 14 7.72 11.99 -17.02
C ILE A 14 7.74 12.33 -15.52
N LEU A 15 6.61 12.16 -14.84
CA LEU A 15 6.50 12.44 -13.41
C LEU A 15 7.45 11.58 -12.57
N TYR A 16 7.63 10.32 -12.95
CA TYR A 16 8.59 9.42 -12.32
C TYR A 16 10.03 9.89 -12.54
N GLU A 17 10.40 10.25 -13.76
CA GLU A 17 11.74 10.77 -14.07
C GLU A 17 12.05 12.05 -13.30
N ILE A 18 11.10 13.00 -13.24
CA ILE A 18 11.23 14.24 -12.46
C ILE A 18 11.50 13.92 -10.99
N LYS A 19 10.80 12.92 -10.42
CA LYS A 19 11.01 12.51 -9.02
C LYS A 19 12.38 11.87 -8.83
N GLN A 20 12.75 10.90 -9.65
CA GLN A 20 13.99 10.12 -9.49
C GLN A 20 15.26 10.94 -9.70
N LYS A 21 15.26 11.82 -10.70
CA LYS A 21 16.39 12.72 -11.00
C LYS A 21 16.31 14.04 -10.24
N GLU A 22 15.32 14.19 -9.37
CA GLU A 22 15.06 15.40 -8.59
C GLU A 22 14.97 16.69 -9.43
N LEU A 23 14.45 16.60 -10.66
CA LEU A 23 14.46 17.71 -11.62
C LEU A 23 13.67 18.93 -11.15
N TYR A 24 12.72 18.72 -10.24
CA TYR A 24 11.96 19.81 -9.62
C TYR A 24 12.85 20.80 -8.85
N LYS A 25 14.08 20.43 -8.48
CA LYS A 25 15.02 21.35 -7.81
C LYS A 25 15.52 22.45 -8.74
N TYR A 26 15.59 22.21 -10.05
CA TYR A 26 16.01 23.22 -11.03
C TYR A 26 15.02 24.39 -11.12
N ASP A 27 13.74 24.13 -10.85
CA ASP A 27 12.69 25.15 -10.77
C ASP A 27 12.54 25.76 -9.36
N GLY A 28 13.49 25.50 -8.46
CA GLY A 28 13.52 26.07 -7.11
C GLY A 28 12.58 25.40 -6.09
N PHE A 29 11.97 24.25 -6.41
CA PHE A 29 11.15 23.52 -5.44
C PHE A 29 12.04 22.78 -4.42
N LYS A 30 11.74 22.94 -3.13
CA LYS A 30 12.48 22.28 -2.03
C LYS A 30 12.17 20.79 -1.90
N SER A 31 11.04 20.34 -2.46
CA SER A 31 10.63 18.94 -2.41
C SER A 31 9.71 18.60 -3.58
N PHE A 32 9.69 17.33 -3.95
CA PHE A 32 8.74 16.81 -4.94
C PHE A 32 7.28 17.09 -4.52
N LYS A 33 6.99 17.03 -3.21
CA LYS A 33 5.67 17.34 -2.64
C LYS A 33 5.24 18.79 -2.94
N GLN A 34 6.18 19.73 -2.93
CA GLN A 34 5.94 21.13 -3.27
C GLN A 34 5.69 21.29 -4.77
N PHE A 35 6.54 20.66 -5.60
CA PHE A 35 6.39 20.65 -7.06
C PHE A 35 5.03 20.11 -7.53
N ILE A 36 4.57 18.98 -7.01
CA ILE A 36 3.25 18.44 -7.41
C ILE A 36 2.09 19.30 -6.91
N LYS A 37 2.30 20.21 -5.95
CA LYS A 37 1.26 21.15 -5.50
C LYS A 37 1.04 22.29 -6.51
N SER A 38 2.08 22.67 -7.24
CA SER A 38 2.00 23.67 -8.31
C SER A 38 1.65 23.08 -9.68
N TYR A 39 1.57 21.76 -9.79
CA TYR A 39 1.30 21.06 -11.05
C TYR A 39 -0.20 20.83 -11.26
N VAL A 40 -0.64 20.69 -12.52
CA VAL A 40 -2.07 20.60 -12.92
C VAL A 40 -2.76 19.31 -12.45
N ILE A 41 -2.03 18.35 -11.89
CA ILE A 41 -2.60 17.09 -11.40
C ILE A 41 -2.85 17.13 -9.89
N ALA A 42 -3.95 16.51 -9.45
CA ALA A 42 -4.18 16.31 -8.03
C ALA A 42 -3.06 15.46 -7.39
N ARG A 43 -2.65 15.82 -6.17
CA ARG A 43 -1.58 15.11 -5.42
C ARG A 43 -1.82 13.59 -5.36
N SER A 44 -3.05 13.15 -5.11
CA SER A 44 -3.39 11.73 -5.03
C SER A 44 -3.14 11.01 -6.35
N GLN A 45 -3.45 11.65 -7.49
CA GLN A 45 -3.18 11.10 -8.81
C GLN A 45 -1.69 11.02 -9.10
N ALA A 46 -0.92 12.04 -8.71
CA ALA A 46 0.55 12.03 -8.84
C ALA A 46 1.16 10.81 -8.16
N TYR A 47 0.82 10.57 -6.90
CA TYR A 47 1.33 9.42 -6.15
C TYR A 47 0.80 8.08 -6.66
N MET A 48 -0.45 8.02 -7.15
CA MET A 48 -0.99 6.83 -7.81
C MET A 48 -0.18 6.48 -9.07
N TYR A 49 0.12 7.46 -9.92
CA TYR A 49 0.94 7.27 -11.12
C TYR A 49 2.34 6.75 -10.78
N LEU A 50 2.99 7.34 -9.79
CA LEU A 50 4.31 6.89 -9.35
C LEU A 50 4.29 5.42 -8.91
N LYS A 51 3.34 5.03 -8.04
CA LYS A 51 3.23 3.65 -7.55
C LYS A 51 2.92 2.65 -8.66
N ILE A 52 2.05 3.00 -9.60
CA ILE A 52 1.77 2.13 -10.75
C ILE A 52 3.03 1.94 -11.57
N TYR A 53 3.75 3.03 -11.88
CA TYR A 53 4.93 2.94 -12.74
C TYR A 53 6.08 2.18 -12.08
N GLU A 54 6.28 2.32 -10.78
CA GLU A 54 7.23 1.50 -10.01
C GLU A 54 6.96 0.00 -10.25
N LYS A 55 5.68 -0.42 -10.15
CA LYS A 55 5.29 -1.82 -10.42
C LYS A 55 5.38 -2.24 -11.88
N VAL A 56 5.28 -1.28 -12.81
CA VAL A 56 5.57 -1.55 -14.23
C VAL A 56 7.06 -1.83 -14.43
N LEU A 57 7.94 -1.04 -13.81
CA LEU A 57 9.39 -1.21 -13.90
C LEU A 57 9.84 -2.52 -13.24
N GLU A 58 9.17 -2.94 -12.17
CA GLU A 58 9.38 -4.24 -11.53
C GLU A 58 8.83 -5.43 -12.35
N GLY A 59 8.09 -5.18 -13.44
CA GLY A 59 7.50 -6.23 -14.27
C GLY A 59 6.22 -6.86 -13.70
N PHE A 60 5.69 -6.35 -12.57
CA PHE A 60 4.48 -6.88 -11.93
C PHE A 60 3.21 -6.65 -12.77
N ILE A 61 3.15 -5.55 -13.53
CA ILE A 61 2.04 -5.23 -14.42
C ILE A 61 2.56 -4.54 -15.68
N SER A 62 2.04 -4.92 -16.85
CA SER A 62 2.42 -4.25 -18.11
C SER A 62 1.65 -2.95 -18.32
N ILE A 63 2.19 -2.04 -19.15
CA ILE A 63 1.53 -0.80 -19.55
C ILE A 63 0.22 -1.10 -20.30
N GLU A 64 0.21 -2.14 -21.13
CA GLU A 64 -0.95 -2.60 -21.88
C GLU A 64 -2.07 -3.01 -20.92
N LYS A 65 -1.70 -3.74 -19.86
CA LYS A 65 -2.64 -4.19 -18.84
C LYS A 65 -3.19 -3.02 -18.03
N VAL A 66 -2.36 -2.02 -17.71
CA VAL A 66 -2.81 -0.75 -17.09
C VAL A 66 -3.77 0.02 -18.01
N LYS A 67 -3.53 0.04 -19.33
CA LYS A 67 -4.42 0.69 -20.30
C LYS A 67 -5.78 0.00 -20.39
N GLU A 68 -5.78 -1.33 -20.36
CA GLU A 68 -6.99 -2.16 -20.43
C GLU A 68 -7.89 -1.97 -19.20
N MET A 69 -7.34 -2.08 -17.99
CA MET A 69 -8.13 -1.98 -16.75
C MET A 69 -8.35 -0.56 -16.24
N GLY A 70 -7.49 0.39 -16.66
CA GLY A 70 -7.46 1.76 -16.16
C GLY A 70 -6.68 1.93 -14.84
N PHE A 71 -6.16 3.14 -14.64
CA PHE A 71 -5.23 3.46 -13.53
C PHE A 71 -5.79 3.14 -12.14
N VAL A 72 -7.06 3.46 -11.87
CA VAL A 72 -7.65 3.24 -10.53
C VAL A 72 -7.77 1.75 -10.22
N ALA A 73 -8.19 0.94 -11.19
CA ALA A 73 -8.28 -0.51 -11.03
C ALA A 73 -6.89 -1.14 -10.88
N ALA A 74 -5.92 -0.71 -11.70
CA ALA A 74 -4.53 -1.13 -11.61
C ALA A 74 -3.94 -0.84 -10.22
N TYR A 75 -4.17 0.37 -9.72
CA TYR A 75 -3.71 0.76 -8.39
C TYR A 75 -4.31 -0.11 -7.28
N LYS A 76 -5.63 -0.36 -7.33
CA LYS A 76 -6.30 -1.24 -6.35
C LYS A 76 -5.77 -2.67 -6.41
N ASN A 77 -5.54 -3.20 -7.62
CA ASN A 77 -4.98 -4.54 -7.80
C ASN A 77 -3.57 -4.63 -7.20
N ILE A 78 -2.72 -3.64 -7.46
CA ILE A 78 -1.39 -3.52 -6.86
C ILE A 78 -1.48 -3.51 -5.32
N LEU A 79 -2.37 -2.70 -4.74
CA LEU A 79 -2.49 -2.62 -3.27
C LEU A 79 -2.96 -3.94 -2.65
N LYS A 80 -3.92 -4.63 -3.28
CA LYS A 80 -4.39 -5.95 -2.82
C LYS A 80 -3.25 -6.98 -2.85
N ASN A 81 -2.48 -7.02 -3.93
CA ASN A 81 -1.37 -7.97 -4.06
C ASN A 81 -0.20 -7.62 -3.12
N ASN A 82 0.10 -6.34 -2.88
CA ASN A 82 1.10 -5.95 -1.87
C ASN A 82 0.63 -6.25 -0.44
N SER A 83 -0.67 -6.28 -0.16
CA SER A 83 -1.16 -6.69 1.17
C SER A 83 -0.85 -8.16 1.48
N SER A 84 -0.57 -9.00 0.47
CA SER A 84 -0.04 -10.35 0.67
C SER A 84 1.48 -10.37 0.95
N TYR A 85 2.21 -9.31 0.63
CA TYR A 85 3.66 -9.19 0.84
C TYR A 85 4.02 -8.46 2.16
N VAL A 86 3.17 -7.55 2.66
CA VAL A 86 3.39 -6.87 3.95
C VAL A 86 3.30 -7.84 5.15
N TYR A 87 2.72 -9.03 4.97
CA TYR A 87 2.69 -10.09 5.99
C TYR A 87 3.91 -11.03 5.99
N LYS A 88 4.88 -10.88 5.06
CA LYS A 88 6.04 -11.81 4.98
C LYS A 88 7.36 -11.26 5.54
N GLU A 89 7.44 -9.99 5.94
CA GLU A 89 8.70 -9.44 6.49
C GLU A 89 8.80 -9.56 8.03
N ASN A 90 7.78 -10.11 8.72
CA ASN A 90 7.78 -10.21 10.19
C ASN A 90 7.14 -11.48 10.77
N MET A 91 7.27 -12.66 10.15
CA MET A 91 7.17 -13.91 10.91
C MET A 91 8.16 -14.96 10.39
N ILE A 92 9.11 -15.25 11.27
CA ILE A 92 9.83 -16.51 11.37
C ILE A 92 8.81 -17.66 11.36
N GLU A 93 9.19 -18.72 10.64
CA GLU A 93 8.52 -20.01 10.55
C GLU A 93 7.78 -20.43 11.81
N GLU A 94 6.52 -20.83 11.66
CA GLU A 94 5.99 -22.02 12.33
C GLU A 94 4.68 -22.43 11.64
N ASN A 95 4.73 -23.62 11.05
CA ASN A 95 3.63 -24.35 10.43
C ASN A 95 2.34 -24.28 11.25
N ILE A 96 1.18 -24.04 10.61
CA ILE A 96 -0.07 -24.71 10.96
C ILE A 96 -0.85 -24.99 9.66
N VAL A 97 -1.25 -26.25 9.60
CA VAL A 97 -2.00 -26.98 8.59
C VAL A 97 -3.38 -26.35 8.34
N GLU A 98 -3.84 -26.46 7.10
CA GLU A 98 -5.20 -26.16 6.66
C GLU A 98 -6.23 -26.91 7.52
N ASP A 99 -7.21 -26.18 8.08
CA ASP A 99 -8.51 -26.76 8.36
C ASP A 99 -9.63 -25.70 8.19
N GLY A 100 -10.81 -26.19 7.82
CA GLY A 100 -11.84 -25.46 7.10
C GLY A 100 -12.50 -24.27 7.80
N ASP A 101 -12.98 -23.37 6.94
CA ASP A 101 -14.06 -22.39 7.15
C ASP A 101 -14.00 -21.50 8.40
N SER A 102 -12.79 -21.06 8.77
CA SER A 102 -12.60 -19.95 9.71
C SER A 102 -12.16 -18.72 8.92
N GLN A 103 -13.11 -17.87 8.50
CA GLN A 103 -12.73 -16.54 8.01
C GLN A 103 -12.04 -15.78 9.14
N ASN A 104 -10.71 -15.73 9.13
CA ASN A 104 -9.93 -14.94 10.08
C ASN A 104 -10.21 -13.44 9.84
N ILE A 105 -11.16 -12.89 10.60
CA ILE A 105 -11.46 -11.45 10.58
C ILE A 105 -10.41 -10.75 11.45
N SER A 106 -9.52 -10.00 10.81
CA SER A 106 -8.54 -9.18 11.52
C SER A 106 -9.17 -7.88 12.04
N ILE A 107 -8.90 -7.55 13.30
CA ILE A 107 -9.31 -6.28 13.94
C ILE A 107 -8.07 -5.41 14.10
N LYS A 108 -8.21 -4.11 13.84
CA LYS A 108 -7.16 -3.11 14.09
C LYS A 108 -7.50 -2.29 15.34
N ILE A 109 -6.67 -2.40 16.37
CA ILE A 109 -6.81 -1.65 17.61
C ILE A 109 -5.70 -0.60 17.66
N LEU A 110 -6.07 0.66 17.95
CA LEU A 110 -5.10 1.72 18.18
C LEU A 110 -4.75 1.77 19.68
N ILE A 111 -3.55 1.31 20.02
CA ILE A 111 -3.03 1.38 21.39
C ILE A 111 -2.24 2.69 21.53
N LYS A 112 -2.66 3.56 22.46
CA LYS A 112 -1.99 4.85 22.72
C LYS A 112 -0.73 4.71 23.57
N ASP A 113 -0.73 3.72 24.45
CA ASP A 113 0.37 3.45 25.35
C ASP A 113 1.43 2.56 24.68
N LYS A 114 2.68 3.03 24.68
CA LYS A 114 3.79 2.35 24.01
C LYS A 114 4.20 1.06 24.72
N GLU A 115 4.18 1.04 26.05
CA GLU A 115 4.55 -0.14 26.83
C GLU A 115 3.53 -1.25 26.66
N VAL A 116 2.24 -0.89 26.68
CA VAL A 116 1.14 -1.82 26.38
C VAL A 116 1.24 -2.35 24.95
N TYR A 117 1.57 -1.49 23.98
CA TYR A 117 1.78 -1.91 22.60
C TYR A 117 2.93 -2.91 22.48
N ASP A 118 4.09 -2.61 23.08
CA ASP A 118 5.27 -3.47 23.04
C ASP A 118 5.01 -4.81 23.73
N PHE A 119 4.29 -4.80 24.86
CA PHE A 119 3.83 -6.02 25.54
C PHE A 119 2.91 -6.86 24.65
N CYS A 120 1.89 -6.24 24.03
CA CYS A 120 0.96 -6.94 23.15
C CYS A 120 1.65 -7.52 21.91
N LYS A 121 2.68 -6.82 21.40
CA LYS A 121 3.44 -7.23 20.23
C LYS A 121 4.38 -8.42 20.52
N LYS A 122 4.87 -8.54 21.75
CA LYS A 122 5.85 -9.56 22.14
C LYS A 122 5.29 -10.99 22.07
N ASP A 123 4.00 -11.18 22.37
CA ASP A 123 3.36 -12.51 22.38
C ASP A 123 1.89 -12.41 21.95
N THR A 124 1.69 -12.30 20.64
CA THR A 124 0.35 -12.11 20.05
C THR A 124 -0.59 -13.29 20.27
N LYS A 125 -0.06 -14.53 20.31
CA LYS A 125 -0.85 -15.75 20.57
C LYS A 125 -1.46 -15.69 21.97
N ARG A 126 -0.66 -15.43 23.00
CA ARG A 126 -1.14 -15.32 24.39
C ARG A 126 -2.14 -14.19 24.56
N ILE A 127 -1.88 -13.05 23.91
CA ILE A 127 -2.76 -11.88 23.97
C ILE A 127 -4.11 -12.17 23.33
N SER A 128 -4.13 -12.83 22.16
CA SER A 128 -5.37 -13.23 21.50
C SER A 128 -6.23 -14.16 22.37
N PHE A 129 -5.59 -15.11 23.07
CA PHE A 129 -6.26 -16.02 24.00
C PHE A 129 -6.88 -15.27 25.19
N ILE A 130 -6.12 -14.36 25.82
CA ILE A 130 -6.60 -13.54 26.94
C ILE A 130 -7.78 -12.64 26.51
N LEU A 131 -7.64 -11.93 25.40
CA LEU A 131 -8.70 -11.07 24.84
C LEU A 131 -9.97 -11.87 24.53
N GLY A 132 -9.83 -13.05 23.92
CA GLY A 132 -10.95 -13.94 23.65
C GLY A 132 -11.69 -14.38 24.93
N GLY A 133 -10.95 -14.68 26.00
CA GLY A 133 -11.53 -15.01 27.31
C GLY A 133 -12.28 -13.83 27.94
N LEU A 134 -11.64 -12.65 27.98
CA LEU A 134 -12.23 -11.44 28.57
C LEU A 134 -13.50 -11.00 27.84
N ILE A 135 -13.48 -11.00 26.51
CA ILE A 135 -14.64 -10.61 25.69
C ILE A 135 -15.81 -11.56 25.94
N LYS A 136 -15.57 -12.88 26.03
CA LYS A 136 -16.62 -13.85 26.36
C LYS A 136 -17.24 -13.61 27.74
N VAL A 137 -16.44 -13.21 28.72
CA VAL A 137 -16.95 -12.86 30.07
C VAL A 137 -17.76 -11.57 30.04
N LEU A 138 -17.35 -10.58 29.25
CA LEU A 138 -18.06 -9.29 29.15
C LEU A 138 -19.35 -9.36 28.32
N LEU A 139 -19.49 -10.36 27.45
CA LEU A 139 -20.67 -10.57 26.62
C LEU A 139 -21.73 -11.48 27.27
N ASN A 140 -21.40 -12.14 28.38
CA ASN A 140 -22.31 -12.92 29.22
C ASN A 140 -22.79 -12.09 30.41
#